data_AF-A0A5K1AFK2-F1
#
_entry.id   AF-A0A5K1AFK2-F1
#
_cell.length_a   1.000
_cell.length_b   1.000
_cell.length_c   1.000
_cell.angle_alpha   90.00
_cell.angle_beta   90.00
_cell.angle_gamma   90.00
#
_symmetry.space_group_name_H-M   'P 1'
#
loop_
_entity.id
_entity.type
_entity.pdbx_description
1 polymer ?
#
loop_
_entity_poly.entity_id
_entity_poly.type
_entity_poly.pdbx_seq_one_letter_code
_entity_poly.pdbx_strand_id
1 'polypeptide(L)' 'AKDENSLELDFGAFDSSLPKISLPSSIGNGAQFISRYLSSKLTKDSSTSKQLLEFLRTYQYKGE' A
#
# COMPACT_ATOMS: atom_id res chain seq x y z
N ALA A 1 -12.14 -29.23 -6.26
CA ALA A 1 -10.91 -28.86 -6.99
C ALA A 1 -10.85 -29.42 -8.42
N LYS A 2 -11.58 -30.49 -8.79
CA LYS A 2 -11.69 -30.97 -10.17
C LYS A 2 -13.09 -30.77 -10.79
N ASP A 3 -13.94 -30.02 -10.09
CA ASP A 3 -15.26 -29.66 -10.61
C ASP A 3 -15.13 -28.34 -11.36
N GLU A 4 -15.74 -28.28 -12.54
CA GLU A 4 -15.75 -27.13 -13.46
C GLU A 4 -16.24 -25.85 -12.79
N ASN A 5 -17.13 -25.96 -11.82
CA ASN A 5 -17.78 -24.84 -11.14
C ASN A 5 -17.20 -24.58 -9.74
N SER A 6 -16.03 -25.12 -9.44
CA SER A 6 -15.35 -24.85 -8.17
C SER A 6 -14.99 -23.36 -8.07
N LEU A 7 -15.35 -22.72 -6.96
CA LEU A 7 -14.94 -21.35 -6.67
C LEU A 7 -13.42 -21.27 -6.45
N GLU A 8 -12.78 -20.37 -7.19
CA GLU A 8 -11.38 -19.97 -6.99
C GLU A 8 -11.32 -18.51 -6.52
N LEU A 9 -10.55 -18.27 -5.46
CA LEU A 9 -10.29 -16.94 -4.94
C LEU A 9 -8.91 -16.49 -5.39
N ASP A 10 -8.84 -15.69 -6.46
CA ASP A 10 -7.61 -15.06 -6.92
C ASP A 10 -7.48 -13.64 -6.36
N PHE A 11 -6.67 -13.50 -5.32
CA PHE A 11 -6.32 -12.19 -4.76
C PHE A 11 -5.18 -11.50 -5.54
N GLY A 12 -4.44 -12.22 -6.38
CA GLY A 12 -3.33 -11.68 -7.15
C GLY A 12 -3.75 -10.59 -8.14
N ALA A 13 -5.00 -10.64 -8.60
CA ALA A 13 -5.60 -9.60 -9.45
C ALA A 13 -5.70 -8.22 -8.75
N PHE A 14 -5.81 -8.18 -7.42
CA PHE A 14 -5.95 -6.95 -6.65
C PHE A 14 -4.61 -6.29 -6.29
N ASP A 15 -3.50 -7.04 -6.36
CA ASP A 15 -2.17 -6.60 -5.94
C ASP A 15 -1.43 -5.71 -6.95
N SER A 16 -2.02 -5.40 -8.10
CA SER A 16 -1.36 -4.68 -9.20
C SER A 16 -0.84 -3.29 -8.83
N SER A 17 -1.45 -2.64 -7.83
CA SER A 17 -1.06 -1.31 -7.35
C SER A 17 -0.03 -1.34 -6.21
N LEU A 18 0.21 -2.49 -5.60
CA LEU A 18 1.08 -2.63 -4.44
C LEU A 18 2.51 -2.98 -4.84
N PRO A 19 3.53 -2.29 -4.29
CA PRO A 19 4.92 -2.66 -4.52
C PRO A 19 5.20 -4.04 -3.90
N LYS A 20 5.78 -4.95 -4.70
CA LYS A 20 6.10 -6.32 -4.25
C LYS A 20 7.47 -6.38 -3.56
N ILE A 21 7.51 -7.11 -2.45
CA ILE A 21 8.75 -7.45 -1.75
C ILE A 21 9.29 -8.76 -2.34
N SER A 22 10.51 -8.74 -2.88
CA SER A 22 11.11 -9.93 -3.52
C SER A 22 12.18 -10.62 -2.68
N LEU A 23 12.72 -9.96 -1.66
CA LEU A 23 13.79 -10.50 -0.82
C LEU A 23 13.20 -11.33 0.34
N PRO A 24 13.51 -12.63 0.46
CA PRO A 24 13.01 -13.47 1.56
C PRO A 24 13.36 -12.94 2.95
N SER A 25 14.52 -12.29 3.10
CA SER A 25 14.95 -11.65 4.35
C SER A 25 14.07 -10.47 4.79
N SER A 26 13.20 -9.97 3.90
CA SER A 26 12.26 -8.89 4.19
C SER A 26 10.87 -9.39 4.61
N ILE A 27 10.64 -10.70 4.67
CA ILE A 27 9.40 -11.28 5.21
C ILE A 27 9.24 -10.84 6.67
N GLY A 28 8.04 -10.36 7.02
CA GLY A 28 7.74 -9.78 8.33
C GLY A 28 8.11 -8.29 8.48
N ASN A 29 8.85 -7.70 7.54
CA ASN A 29 9.31 -6.30 7.61
C ASN A 29 8.48 -5.33 6.74
N GLY A 30 7.19 -5.62 6.53
CA GLY A 30 6.31 -4.88 5.61
C GLY A 30 6.16 -3.39 5.95
N ALA A 31 6.05 -3.04 7.24
CA ALA A 31 5.93 -1.65 7.68
C ALA A 31 7.16 -0.83 7.28
N GLN A 32 8.36 -1.35 7.52
CA GLN A 32 9.62 -0.69 7.13
C GLN A 32 9.74 -0.54 5.60
N PHE A 33 9.27 -1.54 4.84
CA PHE A 33 9.23 -1.45 3.39
C PHE A 33 8.31 -0.33 2.91
N ILE A 34 7.07 -0.28 3.40
CA ILE A 34 6.09 0.76 3.05
C ILE A 34 6.57 2.15 3.48
N SER A 35 7.16 2.31 4.66
CA SER A 35 7.74 3.59 5.09
C SER A 35 8.80 4.09 4.11
N ARG A 36 9.73 3.22 3.69
CA ARG A 36 10.76 3.58 2.69
C ARG A 36 10.15 3.92 1.33
N TYR A 37 9.15 3.15 0.89
CA TYR A 37 8.45 3.37 -0.37
C TYR A 37 7.73 4.73 -0.38
N LEU A 38 6.97 5.06 0.66
CA LEU A 38 6.26 6.33 0.78
C LEU A 38 7.22 7.51 0.88
N SER A 39 8.31 7.42 1.65
CA SER A 39 9.32 8.48 1.73
C SER A 39 9.96 8.77 0.37
N SER A 40 10.25 7.73 -0.43
CA SER A 40 10.76 7.88 -1.80
C SER A 40 9.74 8.54 -2.72
N LYS A 41 8.45 8.25 -2.56
CA LYS A 41 7.38 8.83 -3.40
C LYS A 41 7.11 10.29 -3.04
N LEU A 42 7.03 10.61 -1.75
CA LEU A 42 6.81 11.97 -1.25
C LEU A 42 7.88 12.96 -1.74
N THR A 43 9.13 12.52 -1.82
CA THR A 43 10.25 13.37 -2.24
C THR A 43 10.32 13.59 -3.76
N LYS A 44 9.73 12.69 -4.55
CA LYS A 44 9.81 12.71 -6.03
C LYS A 44 8.54 13.22 -6.70
N ASP A 45 7.40 13.18 -6.01
CA ASP A 45 6.09 13.46 -6.58
C ASP A 45 5.32 14.49 -5.75
N SER A 46 5.17 15.68 -6.33
CA SER A 46 4.42 16.78 -5.73
C SER A 46 2.94 16.45 -5.49
N SER A 47 2.36 15.52 -6.26
CA SER A 47 0.97 15.08 -6.05
C SER A 47 0.83 14.24 -4.79
N THR A 48 1.80 13.38 -4.49
CA THR A 48 1.85 12.60 -3.25
C THR A 48 2.03 13.50 -2.02
N SER A 49 2.82 14.58 -2.13
CA SER A 49 2.93 15.60 -1.08
C SER A 49 1.60 16.32 -0.81
N LYS A 50 0.81 16.61 -1.85
CA LYS A 50 -0.54 17.18 -1.69
C LYS A 50 -1.49 16.24 -0.96
N GLN A 51 -1.42 14.93 -1.22
CA GLN A 51 -2.24 13.94 -0.52
C GLN A 51 -1.95 13.90 0.98
N LEU A 52 -0.67 14.00 1.37
CA LEU A 52 -0.29 14.09 2.78
C LEU A 52 -0.82 15.38 3.43
N LEU A 53 -0.71 16.51 2.74
CA LEU A 53 -1.27 17.78 3.24
C LEU A 53 -2.78 17.69 3.44
N GLU A 54 -3.49 17.09 2.49
CA GLU A 54 -4.94 16.92 2.58
C GLU A 54 -5.36 15.99 3.73
N PHE A 55 -4.62 14.89 3.92
CA PHE A 55 -4.81 14.01 5.06
C PHE A 55 -4.66 14.77 6.38
N LEU A 56 -3.62 15.59 6.52
CA LEU A 56 -3.38 16.36 7.74
C LEU A 56 -4.42 17.46 7.96
N ARG A 57 -4.96 18.06 6.89
CA ARG A 57 -6.02 19.07 6.98
C ARG A 57 -7.37 18.50 7.41
N THR A 58 -7.68 17.30 6.96
CA THR A 58 -8.93 16.60 7.28
C THR A 58 -8.86 15.89 8.63
N TYR A 59 -7.66 15.75 9.20
CA TYR A 59 -7.48 15.19 10.51
C TYR A 59 -7.99 16.15 11.58
N GLN A 60 -9.10 15.78 12.22
CA GLN A 60 -9.64 16.48 13.38
C GLN A 60 -9.77 15.54 14.56
N TYR A 61 -9.39 16.00 15.74
CA TYR A 61 -9.62 15.29 16.99
C TYR A 61 -10.69 16.01 17.79
N LYS A 62 -11.82 15.35 18.02
CA LYS A 62 -13.00 15.93 18.70
C LYS A 62 -13.58 17.18 18.01
N GLY A 63 -13.40 17.31 16.69
CA GLY A 63 -13.89 18.44 15.91
C GLY A 63 -12.94 19.64 15.85
N GLU A 64 -11.74 19.53 16.45
CA GLU A 64 -10.62 20.47 16.30
C GLU A 64 -9.59 19.92 15.31
#